data_AF-A0A349URH1-F1
#
_entry.id   AF-A0A349URH1-F1
#
_cell.length_a   1.000
_cell.length_b   1.000
_cell.length_c   1.000
_cell.angle_alpha   90.00
_cell.angle_beta   90.00
_cell.angle_gamma   90.00
#
_symmetry.space_group_name_H-M   'P 1'
#
loop_
_entity.id
_entity.type
_entity.pdbx_description
1 polymer ?
#
loop_
_entity_poly.entity_id
_entity_poly.type
_entity_poly.pdbx_seq_one_letter_code
_entity_poly.pdbx_strand_id
1 'polypeptide(L)'
;MEDTQPKLRDQLAKAEKWLKGVVLDHDPTGWPWGEALIYFLSREFPERDFKRGIKEVRQRWKELEIAWETGEKHFLEFPRRRAESPDDRDVYDEGTPAREDIAEQSPRPWWREGWLGIDATMMRLAEWVGGIDGAERRWRLLNGYVSRNPTELCSQAVWRALYAFSLDRSDAAAERMADALKVMVWTFYDQESSEVEPWKIWQGPRDVLSKRLLYDEEELVESVQVASALVFHGYRSNAAGLGREFLRKAERFLAARQQPGGAWQAPDPYLLKPKDSVLATAMAIHALWAAKPNGWERAVKEGANWLWTQQQAAGHWGEDPIESTFLTVLVLDAIILASGGKRVSFKMTVLPQAKGTEVTPLEDKEPVQNGRHHRRLETAEEKFRAKVLLTLEYNRRLPRKDRKTRREICKIFGISLSGRHHKNNLKAFETWQRSKTGKQYFLNYKNSADGKLFISKLNSEGLPASK
;
A
#
# COMPACT_ATOMS: atom_id res chain seq x y z
N MET A 1 -37.89 9.11 -11.97
CA MET A 1 -36.54 8.61 -12.30
C MET A 1 -36.18 8.76 -13.78
N GLU A 2 -37.13 8.93 -14.69
CA GLU A 2 -36.83 9.14 -16.12
C GLU A 2 -36.16 10.49 -16.40
N ASP A 3 -36.52 11.55 -15.65
CA ASP A 3 -36.02 12.92 -15.89
C ASP A 3 -34.57 13.17 -15.39
N THR A 4 -34.01 12.24 -14.60
CA THR A 4 -32.61 12.32 -14.14
C THR A 4 -31.61 11.77 -15.17
N GLN A 5 -32.08 11.03 -16.18
CA GLN A 5 -31.19 10.40 -17.15
C GLN A 5 -30.43 11.38 -18.06
N PRO A 6 -31.03 12.48 -18.56
CA PRO A 6 -30.32 13.45 -19.41
C PRO A 6 -29.13 14.09 -18.69
N LYS A 7 -29.33 14.57 -17.45
CA LYS A 7 -28.26 15.20 -16.66
C LYS A 7 -27.08 14.26 -16.41
N LEU A 8 -27.36 13.00 -16.06
CA LEU A 8 -26.30 12.01 -15.83
C LEU A 8 -25.53 11.67 -17.11
N ARG A 9 -26.22 11.61 -18.26
CA ARG A 9 -25.56 11.43 -19.57
C ARG A 9 -24.65 12.61 -19.89
N ASP A 10 -25.08 13.84 -19.62
CA ASP A 10 -24.26 15.03 -19.84
C ASP A 10 -23.03 15.06 -18.93
N GLN A 11 -23.19 14.69 -17.66
CA GLN A 11 -22.08 14.60 -16.70
C GLN A 11 -21.06 13.53 -17.11
N LEU A 12 -21.53 12.35 -17.54
CA LEU A 12 -20.67 11.30 -18.07
C LEU A 12 -19.94 11.78 -19.33
N ALA A 13 -20.64 12.39 -20.28
CA ALA A 13 -20.04 12.91 -21.51
C ALA A 13 -18.97 13.98 -21.24
N LYS A 14 -19.15 14.82 -20.22
CA LYS A 14 -18.12 15.78 -19.77
C LYS A 14 -16.88 15.07 -19.23
N ALA A 15 -17.05 14.06 -18.39
CA ALA A 15 -15.93 13.28 -17.85
C ALA A 15 -15.15 12.57 -18.96
N GLU A 16 -15.86 11.94 -19.90
CA GLU A 16 -15.24 11.25 -21.04
C GLU A 16 -14.54 12.22 -21.99
N LYS A 17 -15.13 13.40 -22.24
CA LYS A 17 -14.48 14.46 -23.02
C LYS A 17 -13.18 14.92 -22.34
N TRP A 18 -13.19 15.10 -21.03
CA TRP A 18 -12.01 15.48 -20.26
C TRP A 18 -10.92 14.39 -20.33
N LEU A 19 -11.26 13.13 -20.03
CA LEU A 19 -10.33 12.00 -20.14
C LEU A 19 -9.76 11.85 -21.56
N LYS A 20 -10.58 12.09 -22.59
CA LYS A 20 -10.12 12.07 -23.98
C LYS A 20 -9.10 13.17 -24.25
N GLY A 21 -9.33 14.38 -23.72
CA GLY A 21 -8.33 15.45 -23.73
C GLY A 21 -7.03 15.01 -23.07
N VAL A 22 -7.10 14.37 -21.89
CA VAL A 22 -5.92 13.83 -21.19
C VAL A 22 -5.15 12.80 -22.05
N VAL A 23 -5.81 12.00 -22.89
CA VAL A 23 -5.14 11.01 -23.77
C VAL A 23 -4.67 11.58 -25.11
N LEU A 24 -5.20 12.74 -25.54
CA LEU A 24 -4.85 13.33 -26.83
C LEU A 24 -3.84 14.48 -26.71
N ASP A 25 -3.92 15.23 -25.61
CA ASP A 25 -3.13 16.44 -25.36
C ASP A 25 -1.94 16.17 -24.42
N HIS A 26 -1.68 14.91 -24.03
CA HIS A 26 -0.67 14.62 -23.01
C HIS A 26 0.75 14.97 -23.44
N ASP A 27 1.48 15.52 -22.48
CA ASP A 27 2.93 15.46 -22.46
C ASP A 27 3.35 13.99 -22.37
N PRO A 28 4.17 13.51 -23.32
CA PRO A 28 4.69 12.16 -23.28
C PRO A 28 5.66 11.88 -22.12
N THR A 29 5.83 12.78 -21.15
CA THR A 29 6.59 12.51 -19.93
C THR A 29 5.70 12.17 -18.73
N GLY A 30 4.41 12.51 -18.78
CA GLY A 30 3.44 12.18 -17.73
C GLY A 30 2.94 10.74 -17.79
N TRP A 31 2.50 10.19 -16.66
CA TRP A 31 1.74 8.93 -16.54
C TRP A 31 0.22 9.06 -16.31
N PRO A 32 -0.38 10.23 -15.99
CA PRO A 32 -1.83 10.36 -15.80
C PRO A 32 -2.69 9.75 -16.92
N TRP A 33 -2.27 9.91 -18.18
CA TRP A 33 -2.99 9.40 -19.35
C TRP A 33 -3.12 7.86 -19.39
N GLY A 34 -2.30 7.11 -18.65
CA GLY A 34 -2.39 5.65 -18.58
C GLY A 34 -3.73 5.19 -17.99
N GLU A 35 -4.21 5.83 -16.92
CA GLU A 35 -5.52 5.53 -16.33
C GLU A 35 -6.66 5.88 -17.31
N ALA A 36 -6.57 7.03 -17.98
CA ALA A 36 -7.57 7.43 -18.98
C ALA A 36 -7.61 6.46 -20.18
N LEU A 37 -6.45 5.99 -20.65
CA LEU A 37 -6.39 4.99 -21.72
C LEU A 37 -7.01 3.66 -21.27
N ILE A 38 -6.72 3.19 -20.05
CA ILE A 38 -7.36 2.00 -19.46
C ILE A 38 -8.89 2.18 -19.44
N TYR A 39 -9.40 3.35 -19.07
CA TYR A 39 -10.83 3.64 -19.09
C TYR A 39 -11.41 3.38 -20.49
N PHE A 40 -10.87 4.00 -21.54
CA PHE A 40 -11.43 3.82 -22.88
C PHE A 40 -11.34 2.38 -23.40
N LEU A 41 -10.20 1.71 -23.18
CA LEU A 41 -10.01 0.32 -23.59
C LEU A 41 -11.00 -0.62 -22.90
N SER A 42 -11.23 -0.43 -21.61
CA SER A 42 -12.18 -1.24 -20.83
C SER A 42 -13.66 -1.00 -21.13
N ARG A 43 -13.98 0.01 -21.94
CA ARG A 43 -15.34 0.29 -22.44
C ARG A 43 -15.52 -0.04 -23.91
N GLU A 44 -14.58 -0.76 -24.52
CA GLU A 44 -14.64 -1.18 -25.92
C GLU A 44 -14.73 0.01 -26.90
N PHE A 45 -14.19 1.18 -26.51
CA PHE A 45 -14.05 2.27 -27.48
C PHE A 45 -13.14 1.82 -28.63
N PRO A 46 -13.39 2.26 -29.87
CA PRO A 46 -12.61 1.81 -31.02
C PRO A 46 -11.12 2.05 -30.81
N GLU A 47 -10.31 0.98 -30.79
CA GLU A 47 -8.85 1.10 -30.57
C GLU A 47 -8.17 2.05 -31.56
N ARG A 48 -8.73 2.20 -32.77
CA ARG A 48 -8.25 3.14 -33.79
C ARG A 48 -8.17 4.58 -33.28
N ASP A 49 -9.04 4.96 -32.35
CA ASP A 49 -9.09 6.29 -31.76
C ASP A 49 -7.92 6.51 -30.77
N PHE A 50 -7.32 5.43 -30.27
CA PHE A 50 -6.27 5.43 -29.27
C PHE A 50 -4.97 4.76 -29.73
N LYS A 51 -4.86 4.42 -31.02
CA LYS A 51 -3.71 3.72 -31.63
C LYS A 51 -2.37 4.41 -31.33
N ARG A 52 -2.36 5.74 -31.32
CA ARG A 52 -1.18 6.53 -30.94
C ARG A 52 -0.78 6.28 -29.48
N GLY A 53 -1.72 6.43 -28.55
CA GLY A 53 -1.48 6.18 -27.12
C GLY A 53 -0.99 4.75 -26.86
N ILE A 54 -1.63 3.74 -27.46
CA ILE A 54 -1.21 2.34 -27.35
C ILE A 54 0.22 2.13 -27.86
N LYS A 55 0.57 2.72 -29.01
CA LYS A 55 1.93 2.66 -29.56
C LYS A 55 2.94 3.32 -28.61
N GLU A 56 2.60 4.48 -28.04
CA GLU A 56 3.45 5.19 -27.09
C GLU A 56 3.67 4.39 -25.79
N VAL A 57 2.63 3.74 -25.25
CA VAL A 57 2.78 2.83 -24.09
C VAL A 57 3.81 1.76 -24.37
N ARG A 58 3.63 1.05 -25.49
CA ARG A 58 4.50 -0.07 -25.87
C ARG A 58 5.93 0.39 -26.09
N GLN A 59 6.11 1.58 -26.70
CA GLN A 59 7.42 2.16 -26.92
C GLN A 59 8.10 2.53 -25.60
N ARG A 60 7.41 3.25 -24.71
CA ARG A 60 7.96 3.61 -23.39
C ARG A 60 8.28 2.40 -22.54
N TRP A 61 7.45 1.37 -22.62
CA TRP A 61 7.73 0.14 -21.89
C TRP A 61 9.06 -0.46 -22.33
N LYS A 62 9.31 -0.54 -23.64
CA LYS A 62 10.59 -1.01 -24.19
C LYS A 62 11.75 -0.13 -23.77
N GLU A 63 11.59 1.19 -23.81
CA GLU A 63 12.61 2.14 -23.35
C GLU A 63 12.94 1.94 -21.87
N LEU A 64 11.93 1.74 -21.03
CA LEU A 64 12.09 1.45 -19.61
C LEU A 64 12.80 0.10 -19.37
N GLU A 65 12.50 -0.92 -20.17
CA GLU A 65 13.20 -2.20 -20.10
C GLU A 65 14.67 -2.08 -20.48
N ILE A 66 14.98 -1.35 -21.57
CA ILE A 66 16.35 -1.11 -22.02
C ILE A 66 17.14 -0.30 -20.98
N ALA A 67 16.58 0.82 -20.50
CA ALA A 67 17.20 1.65 -19.48
C ALA A 67 17.53 0.86 -18.21
N TRP A 68 16.64 -0.06 -17.84
CA TRP A 68 16.86 -0.95 -16.72
C TRP A 68 17.97 -1.98 -16.97
N GLU A 69 17.96 -2.64 -18.12
CA GLU A 69 18.95 -3.66 -18.49
C GLU A 69 20.36 -3.10 -18.59
N THR A 70 20.48 -1.87 -19.07
CA THR A 70 21.74 -1.16 -19.21
C THR A 70 22.21 -0.53 -17.89
N GLY A 71 21.37 -0.51 -16.86
CA GLY A 71 21.64 0.20 -15.61
C GLY A 71 21.70 1.71 -15.79
N GLU A 72 21.16 2.25 -16.89
CA GLU A 72 21.05 3.69 -17.13
C GLU A 72 20.09 4.31 -16.11
N LYS A 73 20.67 4.87 -15.05
CA LYS A 73 19.93 5.56 -13.99
C LYS A 73 19.25 6.85 -14.50
N HIS A 74 19.75 7.44 -15.60
CA HIS A 74 19.29 8.74 -16.10
C HIS A 74 17.91 8.69 -16.77
N PHE A 75 17.47 7.55 -17.31
CA PHE A 75 16.10 7.40 -17.83
C PHE A 75 15.05 7.30 -16.72
N LEU A 76 15.49 7.08 -15.46
CA LEU A 76 14.65 6.98 -14.27
C LEU A 76 14.66 8.28 -13.45
N GLU A 77 15.50 9.24 -13.81
CA GLU A 77 15.33 10.62 -13.37
C GLU A 77 14.15 11.17 -14.17
N PHE A 78 12.95 11.13 -13.57
CA PHE A 78 11.89 12.03 -13.98
C PHE A 78 12.50 13.41 -14.16
N PRO A 79 12.11 14.19 -15.19
CA PRO A 79 12.43 15.60 -15.16
C PRO A 79 11.86 16.10 -13.85
N ARG A 80 12.74 16.28 -12.84
CA ARG A 80 12.44 17.12 -11.70
C ARG A 80 11.92 18.35 -12.39
N ARG A 81 10.64 18.69 -12.20
CA ARG A 81 10.18 20.03 -12.54
C ARG A 81 11.26 20.89 -11.93
N ARG A 82 12.12 21.49 -12.77
CA ARG A 82 13.00 22.55 -12.29
C ARG A 82 12.00 23.46 -11.63
N ALA A 83 12.12 23.66 -10.33
CA ALA A 83 11.38 24.70 -9.67
C ALA A 83 11.75 25.98 -10.44
N GLU A 84 10.90 26.37 -11.39
CA GLU A 84 11.06 27.57 -12.18
C GLU A 84 10.78 28.79 -11.30
N SER A 85 10.23 28.58 -10.10
CA SER A 85 10.19 29.54 -9.02
C SER A 85 11.47 29.50 -8.18
N PRO A 86 12.21 30.62 -8.06
CA PRO A 86 13.29 30.78 -7.09
C PRO A 86 12.86 30.54 -5.63
N ASP A 87 11.58 30.71 -5.30
CA ASP A 87 11.06 30.61 -3.92
C ASP A 87 10.92 29.17 -3.40
N ASP A 88 10.96 28.15 -4.27
CA ASP A 88 10.89 26.74 -3.86
C ASP A 88 12.26 26.16 -3.41
N ARG A 89 13.34 26.96 -3.50
CA ARG A 89 14.69 26.51 -3.12
C ARG A 89 14.96 26.59 -1.62
N ASP A 90 14.21 27.39 -0.87
CA ASP A 90 14.51 27.69 0.53
C ASP A 90 13.97 26.66 1.54
N VAL A 91 13.29 25.60 1.08
CA VAL A 91 12.72 24.57 1.97
C VAL A 91 13.61 23.32 2.11
N TYR A 92 14.69 23.20 1.33
CA TYR A 92 15.63 22.09 1.43
C TYR A 92 16.98 22.55 2.01
N ASP A 93 17.09 22.40 3.33
CA ASP A 93 18.28 22.63 4.17
C ASP A 93 19.58 22.11 3.51
N GLU A 94 20.51 23.03 3.18
CA GLU A 94 21.78 22.81 2.47
C GLU A 94 22.83 21.98 3.25
N GLY A 95 22.46 21.35 4.37
CA GLY A 95 23.40 20.76 5.33
C GLY A 95 23.73 19.27 5.20
N THR A 96 23.11 18.50 4.30
CA THR A 96 23.34 17.04 4.24
C THR A 96 24.21 16.64 3.05
N PRO A 97 25.48 16.26 3.25
CA PRO A 97 26.32 15.78 2.16
C PRO A 97 25.71 14.52 1.53
N ALA A 98 25.58 14.53 0.21
CA ALA A 98 25.05 13.43 -0.58
C ALA A 98 25.80 12.13 -0.24
N ARG A 99 25.08 11.17 0.34
CA ARG A 99 25.56 9.80 0.49
C ARG A 99 25.51 9.10 -0.87
N GLU A 100 26.57 9.25 -1.66
CA GLU A 100 26.68 8.62 -2.98
C GLU A 100 27.01 7.11 -2.88
N ASP A 101 27.73 6.66 -1.85
CA ASP A 101 28.43 5.37 -1.92
C ASP A 101 27.65 4.11 -1.46
N ILE A 102 26.37 4.20 -1.06
CA ILE A 102 25.60 3.04 -0.57
C ILE A 102 24.35 2.75 -1.41
N ALA A 103 24.03 3.58 -2.41
CA ALA A 103 22.79 3.49 -3.18
C ALA A 103 22.95 2.85 -4.58
N GLU A 104 24.06 2.14 -4.84
CA GLU A 104 24.51 1.91 -6.21
C GLU A 104 23.99 0.65 -6.91
N GLN A 105 23.38 -0.32 -6.22
CA GLN A 105 23.06 -1.63 -6.83
C GLN A 105 21.60 -2.09 -6.71
N SER A 106 20.73 -1.35 -6.02
CA SER A 106 19.30 -1.61 -6.08
C SER A 106 18.64 -0.55 -6.92
N PRO A 107 18.03 -0.92 -8.06
CA PRO A 107 17.32 0.04 -8.88
C PRO A 107 16.27 0.72 -8.01
N ARG A 108 16.42 2.05 -7.90
CA ARG A 108 15.57 2.86 -7.04
C ARG A 108 14.18 2.83 -7.63
N PRO A 109 13.18 2.40 -6.87
CA PRO A 109 11.86 2.38 -7.43
C PRO A 109 11.27 3.80 -7.42
N TRP A 110 10.42 4.05 -8.41
CA TRP A 110 9.85 5.33 -8.85
C TRP A 110 8.95 6.04 -7.81
N TRP A 111 8.70 5.46 -6.63
CA TRP A 111 7.75 5.97 -5.62
C TRP A 111 8.33 6.93 -4.57
N ARG A 112 9.62 7.32 -4.62
CA ARG A 112 10.17 8.26 -3.63
C ARG A 112 9.53 9.66 -3.64
N GLU A 113 8.77 10.02 -4.67
CA GLU A 113 8.16 11.36 -4.83
C GLU A 113 6.68 11.30 -5.25
N GLY A 114 5.81 10.62 -4.47
CA GLY A 114 4.36 10.89 -4.52
C GLY A 114 3.52 10.08 -5.51
N TRP A 115 4.12 9.15 -6.26
CA TRP A 115 3.39 8.32 -7.21
C TRP A 115 3.36 6.89 -6.71
N LEU A 116 2.38 6.51 -5.90
CA LEU A 116 2.15 5.10 -5.56
C LEU A 116 1.28 4.42 -6.64
N GLY A 117 0.72 5.18 -7.58
CA GLY A 117 -0.18 4.63 -8.62
C GLY A 117 0.51 4.06 -9.87
N ILE A 118 1.67 4.57 -10.29
CA ILE A 118 2.21 4.30 -11.64
C ILE A 118 2.49 2.81 -11.91
N ASP A 119 3.15 2.03 -11.04
CA ASP A 119 3.31 0.58 -11.28
C ASP A 119 1.95 -0.10 -11.41
N ALA A 120 0.99 0.21 -10.53
CA ALA A 120 -0.33 -0.37 -10.60
C ALA A 120 -1.02 0.00 -11.93
N THR A 121 -1.00 1.28 -12.30
CA THR A 121 -1.48 1.77 -13.60
C THR A 121 -0.76 1.08 -14.76
N MET A 122 0.56 0.92 -14.67
CA MET A 122 1.38 0.33 -15.72
C MET A 122 1.12 -1.16 -15.91
N MET A 123 0.95 -1.90 -14.82
CA MET A 123 0.53 -3.30 -14.86
C MET A 123 -0.83 -3.43 -15.53
N ARG A 124 -1.79 -2.59 -15.12
CA ARG A 124 -3.15 -2.58 -15.70
C ARG A 124 -3.12 -2.19 -17.17
N LEU A 125 -2.31 -1.20 -17.52
CA LEU A 125 -2.18 -0.73 -18.88
C LEU A 125 -1.62 -1.84 -19.78
N ALA A 126 -0.59 -2.56 -19.31
CA ALA A 126 -0.03 -3.71 -20.00
C ALA A 126 -1.06 -4.83 -20.22
N GLU A 127 -1.96 -5.06 -19.27
CA GLU A 127 -3.09 -5.97 -19.43
C GLU A 127 -4.03 -5.51 -20.56
N TRP A 128 -4.45 -4.24 -20.51
CA TRP A 128 -5.45 -3.70 -21.44
C TRP A 128 -4.93 -3.46 -22.86
N VAL A 129 -3.65 -3.18 -23.07
CA VAL A 129 -3.07 -3.02 -24.41
C VAL A 129 -2.73 -4.35 -25.11
N GLY A 130 -3.19 -5.48 -24.57
CA GLY A 130 -3.04 -6.80 -25.20
C GLY A 130 -1.68 -7.46 -24.94
N GLY A 131 -1.12 -7.27 -23.75
CA GLY A 131 0.19 -7.78 -23.37
C GLY A 131 1.31 -6.88 -23.86
N ILE A 132 2.25 -6.57 -22.96
CA ILE A 132 3.51 -5.95 -23.34
C ILE A 132 4.60 -6.99 -23.14
N ASP A 133 5.27 -7.36 -24.23
CA ASP A 133 6.41 -8.28 -24.19
C ASP A 133 7.44 -7.78 -23.18
N GLY A 134 7.98 -8.71 -22.37
CA GLY A 134 8.96 -8.41 -21.33
C GLY A 134 8.37 -8.04 -19.95
N ALA A 135 7.09 -7.69 -19.88
CA ALA A 135 6.48 -7.20 -18.64
C ALA A 135 6.54 -8.19 -17.47
N GLU A 136 6.53 -9.49 -17.77
CA GLU A 136 6.64 -10.58 -16.79
C GLU A 136 7.88 -10.47 -15.90
N ARG A 137 9.01 -10.04 -16.46
CA ARG A 137 10.24 -9.87 -15.68
C ARG A 137 10.06 -8.75 -14.66
N ARG A 138 9.48 -7.62 -15.07
CA ARG A 138 9.21 -6.48 -14.18
C ARG A 138 8.23 -6.88 -13.09
N TRP A 139 7.16 -7.59 -13.42
CA TRP A 139 6.18 -8.07 -12.44
C TRP A 139 6.82 -8.98 -11.40
N ARG A 140 7.71 -9.90 -11.81
CA ARG A 140 8.45 -10.76 -10.88
C ARG A 140 9.36 -9.97 -9.94
N LEU A 141 10.04 -8.95 -10.47
CA LEU A 141 10.90 -8.07 -9.66
C LEU A 141 10.07 -7.26 -8.66
N LEU A 142 8.97 -6.67 -9.12
CA LEU A 142 8.05 -5.91 -8.28
C LEU A 142 7.44 -6.80 -7.19
N ASN A 143 6.96 -8.00 -7.55
CA ASN A 143 6.48 -9.01 -6.61
C ASN A 143 7.54 -9.30 -5.53
N GLY A 144 8.77 -9.59 -5.95
CA GLY A 144 9.88 -9.87 -5.05
C GLY A 144 10.23 -8.68 -4.15
N TYR A 145 10.16 -7.45 -4.67
CA TYR A 145 10.39 -6.25 -3.87
C TYR A 145 9.28 -6.04 -2.84
N VAL A 146 8.01 -6.02 -3.27
CA VAL A 146 6.84 -5.82 -2.41
C VAL A 146 6.79 -6.87 -1.30
N SER A 147 7.11 -8.12 -1.62
CA SER A 147 7.12 -9.22 -0.65
C SER A 147 8.20 -9.07 0.42
N ARG A 148 9.34 -8.44 0.09
CA ARG A 148 10.48 -8.27 1.01
C ARG A 148 10.40 -6.98 1.81
N ASN A 149 9.85 -5.93 1.21
CA ASN A 149 9.92 -4.57 1.74
C ASN A 149 8.53 -3.90 1.78
N PRO A 150 7.48 -4.54 2.31
CA PRO A 150 6.12 -4.01 2.22
C PRO A 150 5.94 -2.67 2.97
N THR A 151 6.76 -2.42 4.00
CA THR A 151 6.74 -1.17 4.78
C THR A 151 7.62 -0.07 4.21
N GLU A 152 8.61 -0.40 3.36
CA GLU A 152 9.49 0.59 2.72
C GLU A 152 8.81 1.27 1.52
N LEU A 153 7.75 0.65 0.97
CA LEU A 153 6.96 1.21 -0.13
C LEU A 153 6.30 2.54 0.27
N CYS A 154 5.72 2.59 1.46
CA CYS A 154 5.26 3.82 2.06
C CYS A 154 5.17 3.69 3.59
N SER A 155 5.65 4.70 4.30
CA SER A 155 5.61 4.72 5.77
C SER A 155 4.17 4.71 6.30
N GLN A 156 3.23 5.35 5.60
CA GLN A 156 1.86 5.52 6.09
C GLN A 156 0.92 4.43 5.60
N ALA A 157 0.08 3.96 6.50
CA ALA A 157 -0.88 2.89 6.24
C ALA A 157 -1.87 3.23 5.11
N VAL A 158 -2.39 4.45 5.06
CA VAL A 158 -3.36 4.89 4.01
C VAL A 158 -2.76 4.75 2.62
N TRP A 159 -1.52 5.18 2.45
CA TRP A 159 -0.82 5.12 1.17
C TRP A 159 -0.50 3.69 0.74
N ARG A 160 -0.10 2.83 1.68
CA ARG A 160 0.05 1.40 1.42
C ARG A 160 -1.30 0.75 1.05
N ALA A 161 -2.38 1.12 1.71
CA ALA A 161 -3.72 0.63 1.40
C ALA A 161 -4.19 1.08 0.00
N LEU A 162 -3.96 2.35 -0.36
CA LEU A 162 -4.25 2.85 -1.71
C LEU A 162 -3.42 2.11 -2.77
N TYR A 163 -2.16 1.81 -2.47
CA TYR A 163 -1.30 1.05 -3.38
C TYR A 163 -1.78 -0.39 -3.56
N ALA A 164 -2.06 -1.09 -2.46
CA ALA A 164 -2.63 -2.44 -2.48
C ALA A 164 -3.92 -2.48 -3.28
N PHE A 165 -4.84 -1.56 -2.99
CA PHE A 165 -6.11 -1.42 -3.70
C PHE A 165 -5.91 -1.17 -5.21
N SER A 166 -4.94 -0.33 -5.57
CA SER A 166 -4.64 -0.04 -6.98
C SER A 166 -4.09 -1.25 -7.71
N LEU A 167 -3.21 -2.02 -7.07
CA LEU A 167 -2.71 -3.29 -7.60
C LEU A 167 -3.82 -4.33 -7.69
N ASP A 168 -4.70 -4.42 -6.70
CA ASP A 168 -5.85 -5.34 -6.76
C ASP A 168 -6.76 -5.02 -7.96
N ARG A 169 -6.86 -3.77 -8.43
CA ARG A 169 -7.59 -3.45 -9.68
C ARG A 169 -6.89 -3.95 -10.96
N SER A 170 -5.75 -4.64 -10.86
CA SER A 170 -5.08 -5.32 -11.97
C SER A 170 -5.34 -6.81 -11.85
N ASP A 171 -5.97 -7.43 -12.85
CA ASP A 171 -6.18 -8.88 -12.82
C ASP A 171 -4.84 -9.60 -12.91
N ALA A 172 -3.93 -9.06 -13.73
CA ALA A 172 -2.56 -9.53 -13.83
C ALA A 172 -1.80 -9.47 -12.49
N ALA A 173 -1.97 -8.41 -11.69
CA ALA A 173 -1.30 -8.32 -10.39
C ALA A 173 -1.98 -9.20 -9.34
N ALA A 174 -3.31 -9.25 -9.30
CA ALA A 174 -4.06 -10.11 -8.40
C ALA A 174 -3.68 -11.60 -8.60
N GLU A 175 -3.43 -12.02 -9.84
CA GLU A 175 -2.96 -13.37 -10.15
C GLU A 175 -1.45 -13.56 -9.84
N ARG A 176 -0.58 -12.71 -10.38
CA ARG A 176 0.88 -12.93 -10.35
C ARG A 176 1.56 -12.44 -9.07
N MET A 177 0.91 -11.59 -8.30
CA MET A 177 1.43 -10.95 -7.09
C MET A 177 0.58 -11.25 -5.86
N ALA A 178 -0.24 -12.31 -5.90
CA ALA A 178 -1.13 -12.68 -4.80
C ALA A 178 -0.39 -12.74 -3.43
N ASP A 179 0.80 -13.35 -3.39
CA ASP A 179 1.61 -13.44 -2.17
C ASP A 179 2.12 -12.07 -1.70
N ALA A 180 2.61 -11.23 -2.61
CA ALA A 180 3.04 -9.87 -2.28
C ALA A 180 1.88 -9.01 -1.75
N LEU A 181 0.71 -9.11 -2.38
CA LEU A 181 -0.49 -8.40 -1.96
C LEU A 181 -0.97 -8.88 -0.59
N LYS A 182 -0.94 -10.20 -0.36
CA LYS A 182 -1.18 -10.79 0.96
C LYS A 182 -0.22 -10.16 1.98
N VAL A 183 1.08 -10.18 1.73
CA VAL A 183 2.08 -9.58 2.63
C VAL A 183 1.79 -8.11 2.89
N MET A 184 1.50 -7.32 1.86
CA MET A 184 1.18 -5.90 1.98
C MET A 184 -0.03 -5.69 2.89
N VAL A 185 -1.08 -6.47 2.69
CA VAL A 185 -2.28 -6.45 3.51
C VAL A 185 -2.02 -6.87 4.96
N TRP A 186 -1.16 -7.88 5.18
CA TRP A 186 -0.74 -8.28 6.53
C TRP A 186 -0.01 -7.16 7.27
N THR A 187 0.67 -6.23 6.56
CA THR A 187 1.28 -5.07 7.23
C THR A 187 0.28 -4.06 7.79
N PHE A 188 -1.01 -4.17 7.46
CA PHE A 188 -2.07 -3.41 8.12
C PHE A 188 -2.45 -4.01 9.48
N TYR A 189 -2.29 -5.33 9.65
CA TYR A 189 -2.65 -6.06 10.86
C TYR A 189 -1.61 -5.99 11.97
N ASP A 190 -0.34 -5.90 11.61
CA ASP A 190 0.77 -5.98 12.56
C ASP A 190 1.03 -4.65 13.30
N GLN A 191 -0.05 -3.92 13.63
CA GLN A 191 0.05 -2.86 14.63
C GLN A 191 0.07 -3.53 16.00
N GLU A 192 0.96 -3.07 16.89
CA GLU A 192 1.52 -3.76 18.06
C GLU A 192 0.53 -4.36 19.10
N SER A 193 -0.78 -4.21 18.90
CA SER A 193 -1.83 -4.80 19.73
C SER A 193 -2.90 -5.46 18.85
N SER A 194 -3.16 -6.75 19.06
CA SER A 194 -4.30 -7.47 18.48
C SER A 194 -5.66 -6.88 18.86
N GLU A 195 -5.69 -5.89 19.75
CA GLU A 195 -6.88 -5.22 20.25
C GLU A 195 -7.35 -4.08 19.34
N VAL A 196 -6.48 -3.56 18.47
CA VAL A 196 -6.81 -2.42 17.59
C VAL A 196 -7.16 -2.92 16.20
N GLU A 197 -8.28 -2.45 15.66
CA GLU A 197 -8.67 -2.80 14.29
C GLU A 197 -7.66 -2.25 13.26
N PRO A 198 -7.30 -3.00 12.19
CA PRO A 198 -6.29 -2.58 11.22
C PRO A 198 -6.56 -1.28 10.46
N TRP A 199 -7.82 -0.83 10.40
CA TRP A 199 -8.20 0.44 9.80
C TRP A 199 -8.12 1.62 10.77
N LYS A 200 -7.80 1.38 12.04
CA LYS A 200 -7.37 2.42 12.97
C LYS A 200 -5.88 2.63 12.78
N ILE A 201 -5.50 3.85 12.42
CA ILE A 201 -4.14 4.22 12.07
C ILE A 201 -3.66 5.33 12.99
N TRP A 202 -2.39 5.28 13.37
CA TRP A 202 -1.76 6.40 14.05
C TRP A 202 -1.56 7.55 13.08
N GLN A 203 -2.22 8.66 13.36
CA GLN A 203 -2.00 9.92 12.68
C GLN A 203 -1.12 10.78 13.59
N GLY A 204 0.18 10.76 13.31
CA GLY A 204 1.11 11.66 13.96
C GLY A 204 0.89 13.11 13.53
N PRO A 205 1.26 14.10 14.36
CA PRO A 205 1.23 15.50 13.98
C PRO A 205 2.13 15.70 12.75
N ARG A 206 1.52 15.95 11.59
CA ARG A 206 2.27 16.31 10.38
C ARG A 206 2.62 17.78 10.45
N ASP A 207 3.86 18.01 10.82
CA ASP A 207 4.42 19.35 10.91
C ASP A 207 4.97 19.82 9.56
N VAL A 208 4.53 21.01 9.12
CA VAL A 208 5.38 21.89 8.30
C VAL A 208 5.37 23.33 8.83
N LEU A 209 4.31 23.76 9.53
CA LEU A 209 4.20 25.10 10.13
C LEU A 209 3.80 25.11 11.62
N SER A 210 3.50 23.95 12.21
CA SER A 210 2.98 23.82 13.58
C SER A 210 4.04 23.40 14.61
N LYS A 211 5.35 23.41 14.26
CA LYS A 211 6.49 23.20 15.17
C LYS A 211 6.46 24.04 16.45
N ARG A 212 5.52 24.99 16.57
CA ARG A 212 5.31 25.85 17.73
C ARG A 212 4.13 25.49 18.63
N LEU A 213 3.28 24.51 18.31
CA LEU A 213 2.14 24.13 19.16
C LEU A 213 2.19 22.64 19.56
N LEU A 214 3.04 22.35 20.54
CA LEU A 214 2.95 21.41 21.69
C LEU A 214 1.98 20.20 21.72
N TYR A 215 1.38 19.74 20.63
CA TYR A 215 0.56 18.52 20.64
C TYR A 215 1.39 17.33 20.17
N ASP A 216 2.05 16.67 21.14
CA ASP A 216 2.88 15.47 20.98
C ASP A 216 2.07 14.16 20.92
N GLU A 217 0.73 14.22 20.91
CA GLU A 217 -0.11 13.03 20.99
C GLU A 217 -0.45 12.53 19.58
N GLU A 218 0.11 11.38 19.20
CA GLU A 218 -0.37 10.62 18.05
C GLU A 218 -1.83 10.21 18.33
N GLU A 219 -2.75 10.62 17.46
CA GLU A 219 -4.15 10.23 17.59
C GLU A 219 -4.41 8.97 16.76
N LEU A 220 -5.15 8.03 17.36
CA LEU A 220 -5.62 6.85 16.66
C LEU A 220 -6.90 7.21 15.89
N VAL A 221 -6.79 7.36 14.57
CA VAL A 221 -7.91 7.73 13.69
C VAL A 221 -8.39 6.54 12.87
N GLU A 222 -9.67 6.53 12.52
CA GLU A 222 -10.24 5.50 11.65
C GLU A 222 -10.14 5.88 10.17
N SER A 223 -9.64 4.98 9.33
CA SER A 223 -9.48 5.19 7.88
C SER A 223 -10.42 4.29 7.07
N VAL A 224 -11.38 4.92 6.40
CA VAL A 224 -12.26 4.26 5.41
C VAL A 224 -11.46 3.68 4.26
N GLN A 225 -10.37 4.34 3.83
CA GLN A 225 -9.54 3.85 2.73
C GLN A 225 -8.86 2.53 3.07
N VAL A 226 -8.34 2.38 4.30
CA VAL A 226 -7.71 1.14 4.76
C VAL A 226 -8.74 0.02 4.86
N ALA A 227 -9.91 0.28 5.47
CA ALA A 227 -10.99 -0.70 5.53
C ALA A 227 -11.49 -1.11 4.13
N SER A 228 -11.61 -0.16 3.21
CA SER A 228 -12.03 -0.41 1.83
C SER A 228 -11.02 -1.28 1.08
N ALA A 229 -9.71 -0.99 1.23
CA ALA A 229 -8.66 -1.82 0.64
C ALA A 229 -8.70 -3.25 1.18
N LEU A 230 -8.87 -3.43 2.49
CA LEU A 230 -8.98 -4.75 3.13
C LEU A 230 -10.17 -5.56 2.61
N VAL A 231 -11.36 -4.94 2.56
CA VAL A 231 -12.58 -5.59 2.06
C VAL A 231 -12.43 -5.92 0.58
N PHE A 232 -12.01 -4.95 -0.24
CA PHE A 232 -11.85 -5.15 -1.67
C PHE A 232 -10.85 -6.27 -1.98
N HIS A 233 -9.68 -6.25 -1.32
CA HIS A 233 -8.67 -7.30 -1.46
C HIS A 233 -9.21 -8.68 -1.05
N GLY A 234 -9.86 -8.75 0.12
CA GLY A 234 -10.37 -10.01 0.67
C GLY A 234 -11.36 -10.70 -0.26
N TYR A 235 -12.26 -9.94 -0.88
CA TYR A 235 -13.26 -10.46 -1.80
C TYR A 235 -12.77 -10.69 -3.21
N ARG A 236 -11.82 -9.87 -3.68
CA ARG A 236 -11.31 -9.98 -5.05
C ARG A 236 -10.28 -11.09 -5.20
N SER A 237 -9.26 -11.07 -4.35
CA SER A 237 -8.09 -11.92 -4.51
C SER A 237 -8.27 -13.26 -3.79
N ASN A 238 -9.29 -13.40 -2.93
CA ASN A 238 -9.49 -14.55 -2.01
C ASN A 238 -8.21 -14.95 -1.24
N ALA A 239 -7.21 -14.06 -1.22
CA ALA A 239 -5.80 -14.42 -1.06
C ALA A 239 -5.31 -14.21 0.37
N ALA A 240 -5.90 -13.27 1.10
CA ALA A 240 -5.22 -12.81 2.31
C ALA A 240 -5.43 -13.69 3.54
N GLY A 241 -6.30 -14.70 3.49
CA GLY A 241 -6.58 -15.52 4.67
C GLY A 241 -7.08 -14.69 5.85
N LEU A 242 -7.71 -13.54 5.58
CA LEU A 242 -8.14 -12.56 6.59
C LEU A 242 -9.24 -13.08 7.51
N GLY A 243 -9.83 -14.23 7.21
CA GLY A 243 -10.98 -14.75 7.94
C GLY A 243 -12.26 -14.00 7.58
N ARG A 244 -13.36 -14.74 7.41
CA ARG A 244 -14.65 -14.15 7.02
C ARG A 244 -15.20 -13.19 8.08
N GLU A 245 -14.98 -13.48 9.35
CA GLU A 245 -15.50 -12.61 10.42
C GLU A 245 -14.78 -11.25 10.47
N PHE A 246 -13.48 -11.23 10.18
CA PHE A 246 -12.76 -9.98 10.04
C PHE A 246 -13.32 -9.12 8.91
N LEU A 247 -13.52 -9.71 7.72
CA LEU A 247 -14.05 -8.99 6.56
C LEU A 247 -15.44 -8.42 6.86
N ARG A 248 -16.31 -9.19 7.53
CA ARG A 248 -17.60 -8.71 8.01
C ARG A 248 -17.48 -7.54 8.99
N LYS A 249 -16.48 -7.55 9.87
CA LYS A 249 -16.23 -6.41 10.79
C LYS A 249 -15.85 -5.15 10.00
N ALA A 250 -15.00 -5.28 8.98
CA ALA A 250 -14.63 -4.19 8.09
C ALA A 250 -15.83 -3.69 7.24
N GLU A 251 -16.67 -4.59 6.74
CA GLU A 251 -17.91 -4.24 6.01
C GLU A 251 -18.89 -3.46 6.89
N ARG A 252 -19.13 -3.93 8.12
CA ARG A 252 -19.99 -3.24 9.09
C ARG A 252 -19.43 -1.85 9.41
N PHE A 253 -18.11 -1.75 9.56
CA PHE A 253 -17.44 -0.46 9.74
C PHE A 253 -17.70 0.49 8.56
N LEU A 254 -17.53 0.03 7.31
CA LEU A 254 -17.80 0.83 6.12
C LEU A 254 -19.27 1.27 6.08
N ALA A 255 -20.22 0.37 6.33
CA ALA A 255 -21.65 0.69 6.36
C ALA A 255 -21.99 1.72 7.45
N ALA A 256 -21.36 1.63 8.62
CA ALA A 256 -21.61 2.53 9.76
C ALA A 256 -20.99 3.93 9.59
N ARG A 257 -20.00 4.09 8.70
CA ARG A 257 -19.28 5.35 8.49
C ARG A 257 -19.77 6.18 7.30
N GLN A 258 -20.77 5.70 6.56
CA GLN A 258 -21.42 6.50 5.54
C GLN A 258 -22.18 7.68 6.18
N GLN A 259 -21.96 8.88 5.66
CA GLN A 259 -22.64 10.09 6.12
C GLN A 259 -24.07 10.17 5.56
N PRO A 260 -24.98 10.96 6.17
CA PRO A 260 -26.35 11.14 5.66
C PRO A 260 -26.45 11.62 4.21
N GLY A 261 -25.40 12.23 3.66
CA GLY A 261 -25.30 12.65 2.26
C GLY A 261 -24.78 11.58 1.30
N GLY A 262 -24.43 10.38 1.78
CA GLY A 262 -23.88 9.28 0.99
C GLY A 262 -22.34 9.23 0.95
N ALA A 263 -21.66 10.28 1.39
CA ALA A 263 -20.21 10.36 1.42
C ALA A 263 -19.58 9.46 2.48
N TRP A 264 -18.32 9.08 2.27
CA TRP A 264 -17.44 8.59 3.33
C TRP A 264 -16.36 9.61 3.63
N GLN A 265 -16.01 9.70 4.92
CA GLN A 265 -14.99 10.63 5.39
C GLN A 265 -13.61 9.99 5.40
N ALA A 266 -12.61 10.82 5.12
CA ALA A 266 -11.20 10.51 5.29
C ALA A 266 -10.63 11.33 6.46
N PRO A 267 -9.62 10.80 7.17
CA PRO A 267 -8.76 11.64 7.99
C PRO A 267 -8.11 12.71 7.10
N ASP A 268 -8.30 13.98 7.46
CA ASP A 268 -7.67 15.11 6.78
C ASP A 268 -6.41 15.50 7.58
N PRO A 269 -5.22 15.53 6.97
CA PRO A 269 -3.99 15.86 7.69
C PRO A 269 -3.94 17.33 8.15
N TYR A 270 -4.79 18.20 7.60
CA TYR A 270 -4.82 19.64 7.90
C TYR A 270 -6.01 20.03 8.79
N LEU A 271 -6.98 19.14 9.01
CA LEU A 271 -8.15 19.41 9.83
C LEU A 271 -8.20 18.46 11.02
N LEU A 272 -8.62 18.97 12.18
CA LEU A 272 -8.86 18.16 13.39
C LEU A 272 -10.07 17.21 13.25
N LYS A 273 -10.83 17.32 12.16
CA LYS A 273 -12.04 16.52 11.93
C LYS A 273 -11.97 15.83 10.57
N PRO A 274 -12.45 14.57 10.48
CA PRO A 274 -12.61 13.90 9.20
C PRO A 274 -13.46 14.74 8.24
N LYS A 275 -13.11 14.68 6.94
CA LYS A 275 -13.79 15.41 5.88
C LYS A 275 -14.31 14.42 4.84
N ASP A 276 -15.47 14.72 4.26
CA ASP A 276 -16.02 13.95 3.14
C ASP A 276 -14.98 13.88 2.01
N SER A 277 -14.69 12.66 1.54
CA SER A 277 -13.61 12.38 0.60
C SER A 277 -14.17 11.63 -0.62
N VAL A 278 -13.83 12.15 -1.80
CA VAL A 278 -14.09 11.55 -3.10
C VAL A 278 -13.38 10.20 -3.20
N LEU A 279 -12.11 10.15 -2.81
CA LEU A 279 -11.31 8.93 -2.81
C LEU A 279 -11.93 7.88 -1.89
N ALA A 280 -12.18 8.22 -0.62
CA ALA A 280 -12.74 7.30 0.36
C ALA A 280 -14.11 6.77 -0.07
N THR A 281 -14.97 7.64 -0.61
CA THR A 281 -16.29 7.26 -1.12
C THR A 281 -16.18 6.30 -2.31
N ALA A 282 -15.32 6.60 -3.29
CA ALA A 282 -15.15 5.73 -4.44
C ALA A 282 -14.58 4.35 -4.05
N MET A 283 -13.60 4.31 -3.14
CA MET A 283 -13.04 3.06 -2.61
C MET A 283 -14.09 2.26 -1.80
N ALA A 284 -14.89 2.91 -0.96
CA ALA A 284 -15.94 2.26 -0.19
C ALA A 284 -16.99 1.62 -1.10
N ILE A 285 -17.38 2.28 -2.19
CA ILE A 285 -18.30 1.72 -3.19
C ILE A 285 -17.71 0.45 -3.83
N HIS A 286 -16.43 0.48 -4.22
CA HIS A 286 -15.76 -0.71 -4.77
C HIS A 286 -15.75 -1.88 -3.79
N ALA A 287 -15.40 -1.59 -2.53
CA ALA A 287 -15.36 -2.57 -1.45
C ALA A 287 -16.74 -3.18 -1.17
N LEU A 288 -17.76 -2.34 -0.99
CA LEU A 288 -19.13 -2.78 -0.71
C LEU A 288 -19.76 -3.51 -1.90
N TRP A 289 -19.46 -3.10 -3.13
CA TRP A 289 -19.92 -3.82 -4.32
C TRP A 289 -19.27 -5.20 -4.44
N ALA A 290 -18.00 -5.33 -4.08
CA ALA A 290 -17.30 -6.61 -4.07
C ALA A 290 -17.84 -7.54 -2.98
N ALA A 291 -18.09 -7.01 -1.77
CA ALA A 291 -18.54 -7.79 -0.61
C ALA A 291 -20.04 -8.10 -0.59
N LYS A 292 -20.86 -7.19 -1.15
CA LYS A 292 -22.32 -7.24 -1.18
C LYS A 292 -23.00 -7.54 0.16
N PRO A 293 -22.63 -6.86 1.28
CA PRO A 293 -23.31 -7.03 2.56
C PRO A 293 -24.77 -6.57 2.50
N ASN A 294 -25.62 -6.98 3.43
CA ASN A 294 -27.02 -6.53 3.46
C ASN A 294 -27.13 -5.00 3.41
N GLY A 295 -27.97 -4.47 2.52
CA GLY A 295 -28.16 -3.03 2.32
C GLY A 295 -27.13 -2.34 1.41
N TRP A 296 -26.15 -3.08 0.85
CA TRP A 296 -25.08 -2.50 0.02
C TRP A 296 -25.60 -1.68 -1.16
N GLU A 297 -26.65 -2.13 -1.86
CA GLU A 297 -27.19 -1.47 -3.06
C GLU A 297 -27.62 -0.02 -2.76
N ARG A 298 -28.26 0.19 -1.61
CA ARG A 298 -28.66 1.53 -1.16
C ARG A 298 -27.43 2.37 -0.85
N ALA A 299 -26.50 1.83 -0.07
CA ALA A 299 -25.29 2.55 0.33
C ALA A 299 -24.45 2.98 -0.89
N VAL A 300 -24.21 2.08 -1.84
CA VAL A 300 -23.42 2.43 -3.04
C VAL A 300 -24.15 3.42 -3.95
N LYS A 301 -25.48 3.35 -4.03
CA LYS A 301 -26.29 4.30 -4.81
C LYS A 301 -26.26 5.70 -4.21
N GLU A 302 -26.38 5.81 -2.88
CA GLU A 302 -26.26 7.09 -2.17
C GLU A 302 -24.85 7.69 -2.34
N GLY A 303 -23.81 6.88 -2.23
CA GLY A 303 -22.43 7.29 -2.50
C GLY A 303 -22.20 7.75 -3.93
N ALA A 304 -22.72 7.02 -4.93
CA ALA A 304 -22.59 7.41 -6.33
C ALA A 304 -23.34 8.72 -6.64
N ASN A 305 -24.52 8.92 -6.05
CA ASN A 305 -25.24 10.20 -6.16
C ASN A 305 -24.42 11.35 -5.59
N TRP A 306 -23.80 11.15 -4.42
CA TRP A 306 -22.91 12.14 -3.84
C TRP A 306 -21.71 12.42 -4.75
N LEU A 307 -21.05 11.39 -5.29
CA LEU A 307 -19.93 11.56 -6.24
C LEU A 307 -20.31 12.42 -7.44
N TRP A 308 -21.51 12.27 -8.01
CA TRP A 308 -21.97 13.14 -9.10
C TRP A 308 -22.07 14.62 -8.72
N THR A 309 -22.30 14.94 -7.44
CA THR A 309 -22.31 16.34 -6.96
C THR A 309 -20.90 16.94 -6.82
N GLN A 310 -19.87 16.09 -6.77
CA GLN A 310 -18.47 16.50 -6.62
C GLN A 310 -17.74 16.69 -7.95
N GLN A 311 -18.42 16.45 -9.08
CA GLN A 311 -17.81 16.62 -10.39
C GLN A 311 -17.50 18.11 -10.63
N GLN A 312 -16.24 18.41 -10.97
CA GLN A 312 -15.83 19.77 -11.30
C GLN A 312 -16.40 20.23 -12.65
N ALA A 313 -16.36 21.54 -12.90
CA ALA A 313 -16.89 22.14 -14.14
C ALA A 313 -16.28 21.54 -15.41
N ALA A 314 -14.99 21.18 -15.36
CA ALA A 314 -14.27 20.54 -16.47
C ALA A 314 -14.64 19.06 -16.68
N GLY A 315 -15.41 18.44 -15.79
CA GLY A 315 -15.88 17.06 -15.90
C GLY A 315 -15.11 16.02 -15.10
N HIS A 316 -14.06 16.40 -14.39
CA HIS A 316 -13.21 15.50 -13.60
C HIS A 316 -13.50 15.60 -12.10
N TRP A 317 -12.87 14.71 -11.33
CA TRP A 317 -12.85 14.74 -9.87
C TRP A 317 -11.43 14.99 -9.38
N GLY A 318 -11.31 15.78 -8.32
CA GLY A 318 -10.03 16.14 -7.71
C GLY A 318 -10.10 16.07 -6.19
N GLU A 319 -9.01 15.61 -5.57
CA GLU A 319 -8.81 15.58 -4.12
C GLU A 319 -7.30 15.52 -3.87
N ASP A 320 -6.70 16.57 -3.34
CA ASP A 320 -5.25 16.59 -3.13
C ASP A 320 -4.81 15.61 -2.04
N PRO A 321 -3.68 14.90 -2.19
CA PRO A 321 -2.72 14.97 -3.30
C PRO A 321 -2.96 13.88 -4.38
N ILE A 322 -4.19 13.40 -4.55
CA ILE A 322 -4.53 12.34 -5.50
C ILE A 322 -4.58 12.90 -6.92
N GLU A 323 -3.91 12.20 -7.82
CA GLU A 323 -3.91 12.56 -9.24
C GLU A 323 -5.33 12.46 -9.82
N SER A 324 -5.76 13.52 -10.51
CA SER A 324 -7.15 13.71 -10.94
C SER A 324 -7.61 12.69 -11.98
N THR A 325 -6.74 12.21 -12.84
CA THR A 325 -7.06 11.20 -13.86
C THR A 325 -7.34 9.85 -13.21
N PHE A 326 -6.46 9.40 -12.33
CA PHE A 326 -6.66 8.22 -11.49
C PHE A 326 -7.98 8.32 -10.71
N LEU A 327 -8.21 9.44 -10.03
CA LEU A 327 -9.41 9.63 -9.22
C LEU A 327 -10.67 9.64 -10.07
N THR A 328 -10.64 10.29 -11.23
CA THR A 328 -11.76 10.34 -12.17
C THR A 328 -12.12 8.95 -12.68
N VAL A 329 -11.14 8.15 -13.09
CA VAL A 329 -11.38 6.77 -13.55
C VAL A 329 -11.95 5.91 -12.42
N LEU A 330 -11.39 6.04 -11.21
CA LEU A 330 -11.88 5.35 -10.03
C LEU A 330 -13.33 5.74 -9.70
N VAL A 331 -13.69 7.02 -9.78
CA VAL A 331 -15.06 7.49 -9.54
C VAL A 331 -16.03 6.97 -10.60
N LEU A 332 -15.65 7.00 -11.89
CA LEU A 332 -16.49 6.48 -12.96
C LEU A 332 -16.73 4.97 -12.82
N ASP A 333 -15.71 4.20 -12.42
CA ASP A 333 -15.90 2.78 -12.06
C ASP A 333 -16.90 2.63 -10.91
N ALA A 334 -16.75 3.40 -9.82
CA ALA A 334 -17.63 3.34 -8.66
C ALA A 334 -19.09 3.62 -9.03
N ILE A 335 -19.33 4.63 -9.87
CA ILE A 335 -20.67 4.97 -10.36
C ILE A 335 -21.26 3.83 -11.20
N ILE A 336 -20.46 3.23 -12.09
CA ILE A 336 -20.90 2.09 -12.90
C ILE A 336 -21.25 0.90 -12.01
N LEU A 337 -20.41 0.58 -11.02
CA LEU A 337 -20.68 -0.48 -10.04
C LEU A 337 -22.00 -0.22 -9.29
N ALA A 338 -22.20 1.00 -8.79
CA ALA A 338 -23.41 1.39 -8.07
C ALA A 338 -24.69 1.28 -8.91
N SER A 339 -24.58 1.40 -10.24
CA SER A 339 -25.69 1.18 -11.18
C SER A 339 -25.92 -0.30 -11.55
N GLY A 340 -25.15 -1.23 -10.97
CA GLY A 340 -25.18 -2.66 -11.32
C GLY A 340 -24.40 -3.01 -12.58
N GLY A 341 -23.70 -2.04 -13.17
CA GLY A 341 -22.84 -2.24 -14.33
C GLY A 341 -21.60 -3.07 -14.00
N LYS A 342 -21.06 -3.72 -15.04
CA LYS A 342 -19.85 -4.57 -14.95
C LYS A 342 -18.71 -4.10 -15.84
N ARG A 343 -18.95 -3.07 -16.67
CA ARG A 343 -17.96 -2.49 -17.59
C ARG A 343 -17.10 -1.49 -16.83
N VAL A 344 -16.21 -2.02 -16.00
CA VAL A 344 -15.27 -1.24 -15.20
C VAL A 344 -13.84 -1.53 -15.64
N SER A 345 -12.89 -0.77 -15.11
CA SER A 345 -11.49 -0.74 -15.57
C SER A 345 -10.65 -1.95 -15.12
N PHE A 346 -11.32 -3.03 -14.74
CA PHE A 346 -10.79 -4.26 -14.15
C PHE A 346 -11.86 -5.36 -14.19
N LYS A 347 -11.51 -6.66 -14.14
CA LYS A 347 -12.53 -7.72 -14.09
C LYS A 347 -12.96 -8.00 -12.65
N MET A 348 -14.24 -8.25 -12.43
CA MET A 348 -14.79 -8.63 -11.11
C MET A 348 -14.82 -10.14 -10.91
N THR A 349 -14.16 -10.91 -11.79
CA THR A 349 -14.15 -12.36 -11.68
C THR A 349 -13.41 -12.74 -10.40
N VAL A 350 -14.09 -13.44 -9.49
CA VAL A 350 -13.43 -14.10 -8.36
C VAL A 350 -12.39 -15.03 -8.96
N LEU A 351 -11.11 -14.75 -8.71
CA LEU A 351 -10.04 -15.56 -9.27
C LEU A 351 -10.25 -17.00 -8.78
N PRO A 352 -10.16 -18.01 -9.67
CA PRO A 352 -10.22 -19.40 -9.26
C PRO A 352 -9.20 -19.62 -8.16
N GLN A 353 -9.62 -20.27 -7.07
CA GLN A 353 -8.67 -20.63 -6.02
C GLN A 353 -7.49 -21.34 -6.67
N ALA A 354 -6.29 -20.79 -6.50
CA ALA A 354 -5.08 -21.56 -6.77
C ALA A 354 -5.26 -22.86 -5.98
N LYS A 355 -5.37 -23.99 -6.68
CA LYS A 355 -5.54 -25.32 -6.07
C LYS A 355 -4.27 -25.61 -5.27
N GLY A 356 -4.19 -25.12 -4.05
CA GLY A 356 -2.96 -25.09 -3.28
C GLY A 356 -3.26 -24.76 -1.83
N THR A 357 -3.25 -25.81 -1.01
CA THR A 357 -3.36 -25.81 0.46
C THR A 357 -4.64 -25.20 1.01
N GLU A 358 -5.59 -26.05 1.41
CA GLU A 358 -6.60 -25.68 2.40
C GLU A 358 -5.86 -25.10 3.62
N VAL A 359 -5.89 -23.77 3.74
CA VAL A 359 -5.52 -23.10 4.98
C VAL A 359 -6.69 -23.36 5.91
N THR A 360 -6.54 -24.34 6.79
CA THR A 360 -7.49 -24.53 7.89
C THR A 360 -7.62 -23.17 8.58
N PRO A 361 -8.82 -22.58 8.67
CA PRO A 361 -9.02 -21.38 9.46
C PRO A 361 -8.46 -21.67 10.86
N LEU A 362 -7.59 -20.80 11.35
CA LEU A 362 -7.23 -20.82 12.77
C LEU A 362 -8.52 -20.54 13.52
N GLU A 363 -9.20 -21.59 13.95
CA GLU A 363 -10.18 -21.50 15.02
C GLU A 363 -9.53 -20.72 16.16
N ASP A 364 -10.30 -19.80 16.76
CA ASP A 364 -9.94 -19.09 17.97
C ASP A 364 -9.69 -20.12 19.07
N LYS A 365 -8.47 -20.67 19.12
CA LYS A 365 -8.05 -21.49 20.24
C LYS A 365 -8.01 -20.55 21.43
N GLU A 366 -8.86 -20.84 22.40
CA GLU A 366 -8.87 -20.18 23.70
C GLU A 366 -7.44 -19.98 24.20
N PRO A 367 -7.15 -18.87 24.92
CA PRO A 367 -5.83 -18.63 25.47
C PRO A 367 -5.38 -19.83 26.31
N VAL A 368 -4.48 -20.63 25.74
CA VAL A 368 -3.91 -21.81 26.39
C VAL A 368 -3.21 -21.34 27.66
N GLN A 369 -3.78 -21.73 28.80
CA GLN A 369 -3.17 -21.48 30.10
C GLN A 369 -1.81 -22.17 30.19
N ASN A 370 -0.77 -21.36 30.42
CA ASN A 370 0.54 -21.67 30.97
C ASN A 370 1.00 -23.15 30.92
N GLY A 371 1.56 -23.55 29.78
CA GLY A 371 2.42 -24.74 29.67
C GLY A 371 3.61 -24.44 28.77
N ARG A 372 4.84 -24.76 29.22
CA ARG A 372 6.04 -24.66 28.37
C ARG A 372 5.92 -25.65 27.21
N HIS A 373 5.55 -25.15 26.03
CA HIS A 373 5.67 -25.91 24.79
C HIS A 373 6.62 -25.20 23.84
N HIS A 374 7.76 -25.84 23.57
CA HIS A 374 8.56 -25.56 22.38
C HIS A 374 7.77 -26.07 21.18
N ARG A 375 6.91 -25.24 20.60
CA ARG A 375 6.16 -25.61 19.40
C ARG A 375 7.09 -25.49 18.19
N ARG A 376 7.25 -26.58 17.47
CA ARG A 376 7.94 -26.63 16.17
C ARG A 376 7.08 -25.87 15.16
N LEU A 377 7.69 -25.00 14.34
CA LEU A 377 7.01 -24.41 13.20
C LEU A 377 6.98 -25.47 12.09
N GLU A 378 5.81 -26.04 11.85
CA GLU A 378 5.64 -27.23 11.01
C GLU A 378 5.28 -26.85 9.59
N THR A 379 4.56 -25.73 9.40
CA THR A 379 4.10 -25.30 8.08
C THR A 379 5.00 -24.25 7.44
N ALA A 380 4.99 -24.18 6.11
CA ALA A 380 5.68 -23.12 5.35
C ALA A 380 5.15 -21.73 5.72
N GLU A 381 3.86 -21.61 6.00
CA GLU A 381 3.22 -20.36 6.44
C GLU A 381 3.66 -19.94 7.84
N GLU A 382 3.76 -20.86 8.81
CA GLU A 382 4.26 -20.56 10.15
C GLU A 382 5.71 -20.07 10.11
N LYS A 383 6.55 -20.71 9.27
CA LYS A 383 7.95 -20.29 9.03
C LYS A 383 8.02 -18.94 8.34
N PHE A 384 7.13 -18.68 7.39
CA PHE A 384 7.04 -17.41 6.68
C PHE A 384 6.61 -16.27 7.61
N ARG A 385 5.55 -16.47 8.42
CA ARG A 385 5.10 -15.51 9.44
C ARG A 385 6.21 -15.23 10.45
N ALA A 386 6.89 -16.27 10.95
CA ALA A 386 8.02 -16.08 11.85
C ALA A 386 9.15 -15.26 11.22
N LYS A 387 9.43 -15.46 9.93
CA LYS A 387 10.43 -14.69 9.18
C LYS A 387 10.02 -13.22 8.98
N VAL A 388 8.74 -12.96 8.67
CA VAL A 388 8.19 -11.61 8.53
C VAL A 388 8.25 -10.89 9.89
N LEU A 389 7.77 -11.52 10.96
CA LEU A 389 7.81 -10.98 12.32
C LEU A 389 9.25 -10.73 12.78
N LEU A 390 10.20 -11.62 12.49
CA LEU A 390 11.62 -11.41 12.78
C LEU A 390 12.22 -10.24 11.99
N THR A 391 11.81 -10.04 10.73
CA THR A 391 12.28 -8.94 9.88
C THR A 391 11.72 -7.59 10.34
N LEU A 392 10.44 -7.56 10.71
CA LEU A 392 9.78 -6.38 11.27
C LEU A 392 10.35 -6.04 12.65
N GLU A 393 10.57 -7.03 13.51
CA GLU A 393 11.19 -6.85 14.82
C GLU A 393 12.67 -6.41 14.73
N TYR A 394 13.40 -6.93 13.73
CA TYR A 394 14.76 -6.51 13.39
C TYR A 394 14.81 -5.05 12.95
N ASN A 395 13.86 -4.60 12.13
CA ASN A 395 13.74 -3.22 11.69
C ASN A 395 13.27 -2.29 12.82
N ARG A 396 12.46 -2.80 13.76
CA ARG A 396 11.91 -2.06 14.91
C ARG A 396 12.94 -1.81 16.03
N ARG A 397 13.83 -2.77 16.31
CA ARG A 397 14.67 -2.76 17.54
C ARG A 397 16.10 -2.23 17.38
N LEU A 398 16.44 -1.49 16.32
CA LEU A 398 17.78 -0.90 16.18
C LEU A 398 17.81 0.60 16.56
N PRO A 399 18.14 0.97 17.81
CA PRO A 399 18.92 2.18 18.04
C PRO A 399 20.31 1.99 17.39
N ARG A 400 20.93 3.08 16.92
CA ARG A 400 22.27 3.11 16.30
C ARG A 400 23.44 2.72 17.23
N LYS A 401 23.37 1.66 18.04
CA LYS A 401 24.46 1.30 18.98
C LYS A 401 24.90 -0.17 18.94
N ASP A 402 26.22 -0.29 19.10
CA ASP A 402 27.13 -1.44 19.19
C ASP A 402 27.43 -2.28 17.92
N ARG A 403 28.68 -2.09 17.47
CA ARG A 403 29.32 -2.76 16.32
C ARG A 403 29.65 -4.23 16.61
N LYS A 404 29.80 -4.63 17.88
CA LYS A 404 30.12 -6.00 18.29
C LYS A 404 28.90 -6.91 18.15
N THR A 405 27.75 -6.46 18.65
CA THR A 405 26.46 -7.17 18.49
C THR A 405 26.07 -7.33 17.01
N ARG A 406 26.24 -6.28 16.19
CA ARG A 406 26.01 -6.39 14.73
C ARG A 406 26.93 -7.39 14.04
N ARG A 407 28.22 -7.46 14.40
CA ARG A 407 29.17 -8.42 13.82
C ARG A 407 28.84 -9.87 14.17
N GLU A 408 28.42 -10.14 15.39
CA GLU A 408 28.00 -11.49 15.80
C GLU A 408 26.71 -11.90 15.10
N ILE A 409 25.74 -10.99 14.97
CA ILE A 409 24.51 -11.25 14.20
C ILE A 409 24.82 -11.50 12.71
N CYS A 410 25.67 -10.69 12.09
CA CYS A 410 26.08 -10.90 10.70
C CYS A 410 26.85 -12.21 10.51
N LYS A 411 27.65 -12.66 11.49
CA LYS A 411 28.23 -14.01 11.50
C LYS A 411 27.17 -15.12 11.61
N ILE A 412 26.17 -14.95 12.48
CA ILE A 412 25.07 -15.89 12.69
C ILE A 412 24.24 -16.08 11.40
N PHE A 413 24.11 -15.02 10.59
CA PHE A 413 23.31 -15.02 9.36
C PHE A 413 24.13 -15.09 8.05
N GLY A 414 25.46 -15.20 8.11
CA GLY A 414 26.33 -15.33 6.92
C GLY A 414 26.50 -14.06 6.08
N ILE A 415 26.37 -12.86 6.66
CA ILE A 415 26.44 -11.56 5.98
C ILE A 415 27.82 -10.93 6.19
N SER A 416 28.51 -10.53 5.12
CA SER A 416 29.83 -9.88 5.18
C SER A 416 29.72 -8.38 5.50
N LEU A 417 30.53 -7.88 6.45
CA LEU A 417 30.64 -6.45 6.79
C LEU A 417 32.08 -5.96 6.60
N SER A 418 32.44 -5.52 5.39
CA SER A 418 33.68 -4.76 5.12
C SER A 418 33.38 -3.26 5.03
N GLY A 419 34.17 -2.43 5.76
CA GLY A 419 34.13 -0.96 5.69
C GLY A 419 34.46 -0.23 7.01
N ARG A 420 35.44 0.69 6.98
CA ARG A 420 35.91 1.51 8.12
C ARG A 420 35.17 2.86 8.11
N HIS A 421 34.57 3.27 9.23
CA HIS A 421 34.80 4.55 9.92
C HIS A 421 33.73 4.79 11.00
N HIS A 422 34.19 4.83 12.24
CA HIS A 422 33.39 4.85 13.46
C HIS A 422 34.07 5.79 14.47
N LYS A 423 34.08 7.11 14.23
CA LYS A 423 34.80 8.01 15.15
C LYS A 423 34.10 9.23 15.75
N ASN A 424 32.98 9.78 15.26
CA ASN A 424 32.68 11.17 15.70
C ASN A 424 31.44 11.46 16.57
N ASN A 425 30.49 10.56 16.86
CA ASN A 425 29.24 10.99 17.54
C ASN A 425 28.93 10.23 18.84
N LEU A 426 29.79 10.37 19.85
CA LEU A 426 29.71 9.64 21.13
C LEU A 426 29.57 10.53 22.38
N LYS A 427 29.11 11.78 22.26
CA LYS A 427 29.12 12.72 23.41
C LYS A 427 27.81 13.41 23.79
N ALA A 428 26.66 12.92 23.33
CA ALA A 428 25.37 13.47 23.76
C ALA A 428 24.32 12.37 23.83
N PHE A 429 24.38 11.51 24.86
CA PHE A 429 23.24 10.67 25.26
C PHE A 429 23.47 10.07 26.65
N GLU A 430 23.87 10.91 27.61
CA GLU A 430 24.14 10.49 29.00
C GLU A 430 23.07 10.95 29.99
N THR A 431 21.88 11.35 29.52
CA THR A 431 20.84 11.82 30.44
C THR A 431 19.42 11.57 29.92
N TRP A 432 19.00 10.31 29.89
CA TRP A 432 17.59 9.97 30.09
C TRP A 432 17.45 8.49 30.46
N GLN A 433 17.49 8.17 31.76
CA GLN A 433 17.13 6.85 32.25
C GLN A 433 16.60 6.92 33.68
N ARG A 434 15.27 6.82 33.82
CA ARG A 434 14.54 6.16 34.93
C ARG A 434 13.03 6.27 34.68
N SER A 435 12.40 5.22 34.16
CA SER A 435 11.47 4.37 34.93
C SER A 435 10.62 3.46 34.02
N LYS A 436 10.30 2.28 34.57
CA LYS A 436 9.21 1.34 34.21
C LYS A 436 9.33 0.72 32.80
N THR A 437 9.75 -0.52 32.63
CA THR A 437 9.25 -1.73 33.29
C THR A 437 10.30 -2.84 33.21
N GLY A 438 10.58 -3.49 34.35
CA GLY A 438 11.60 -4.52 34.46
C GLY A 438 11.17 -5.87 33.90
N LYS A 439 11.36 -6.08 32.59
CA LYS A 439 11.47 -7.42 32.00
C LYS A 439 12.54 -7.43 30.91
N GLN A 440 13.68 -8.06 31.20
CA GLN A 440 14.69 -8.39 30.20
C GLN A 440 14.49 -9.82 29.73
N TYR A 441 14.47 -10.03 28.42
CA TYR A 441 14.56 -11.35 27.81
C TYR A 441 15.94 -11.48 27.17
N PHE A 442 16.65 -12.57 27.48
CA PHE A 442 17.93 -12.89 26.83
C PHE A 442 17.76 -14.18 26.03
N LEU A 443 18.31 -14.18 24.81
CA LEU A 443 18.42 -15.37 23.97
C LEU A 443 19.74 -16.07 24.34
N ASN A 444 19.68 -17.28 24.88
CA ASN A 444 20.87 -18.07 25.19
C ASN A 444 21.03 -19.18 24.14
N TYR A 445 22.12 -19.16 23.37
CA TYR A 445 22.41 -20.16 22.34
C TYR A 445 23.45 -21.16 22.86
N LYS A 446 23.06 -22.43 22.97
CA LYS A 446 24.02 -23.54 23.05
C LYS A 446 24.01 -24.27 21.72
N ASN A 447 25.16 -24.30 21.07
CA ASN A 447 25.36 -25.05 19.84
C ASN A 447 25.37 -26.54 20.19
N SER A 448 24.29 -27.26 19.88
CA SER A 448 24.32 -28.73 19.83
C SER A 448 24.83 -29.16 18.45
N ALA A 449 25.59 -30.26 18.41
CA ALA A 449 26.28 -30.74 17.20
C ALA A 449 25.35 -31.05 16.00
N ASP A 450 24.04 -31.01 16.20
CA ASP A 450 22.97 -31.25 15.23
C ASP A 450 22.26 -29.98 14.74
N GLY A 451 22.76 -28.78 15.06
CA GLY A 451 22.30 -27.52 14.43
C GLY A 451 20.90 -27.05 14.85
N LYS A 452 20.45 -27.38 16.06
CA LYS A 452 19.11 -27.00 16.57
C LYS A 452 19.13 -25.74 17.40
N LEU A 453 18.06 -24.95 17.31
CA LEU A 453 17.90 -23.68 18.01
C LEU A 453 16.84 -23.81 19.11
N PHE A 454 17.17 -23.39 20.33
CA PHE A 454 16.27 -23.41 21.49
C PHE A 454 16.14 -22.02 22.09
N ILE A 455 14.92 -21.64 22.50
CA ILE A 455 14.65 -20.37 23.21
C ILE A 455 14.17 -20.73 24.61
N SER A 456 14.86 -20.25 25.65
CA SER A 456 14.49 -20.51 27.05
C SER A 456 14.26 -19.21 27.81
N LYS A 457 13.32 -19.26 28.77
CA LYS A 457 12.98 -18.14 29.67
C LYS A 457 13.80 -18.28 30.94
N LEU A 458 14.59 -17.25 31.27
CA LEU A 458 15.35 -17.17 32.52
C LEU A 458 14.49 -16.56 33.63
N ASN A 459 14.81 -16.84 34.89
CA ASN A 459 14.15 -16.21 36.03
C ASN A 459 14.64 -14.76 36.23
N SER A 460 14.10 -14.06 37.23
CA SER A 460 14.44 -12.66 37.55
C SER A 460 15.92 -12.43 37.90
N GLU A 461 16.70 -13.48 38.09
CA GLU A 461 18.13 -13.43 38.43
C GLU A 461 19.04 -13.77 37.24
N GLY A 462 18.49 -14.03 36.05
CA GLY A 462 19.28 -14.32 34.84
C GLY A 462 19.91 -15.71 34.81
N LEU A 463 19.49 -16.62 35.67
CA LEU A 463 19.92 -18.02 35.66
C LEU A 463 18.87 -18.91 34.95
N PRO A 464 19.28 -20.03 34.33
CA PRO A 464 18.33 -21.06 33.93
C PRO A 464 17.60 -21.51 35.19
N ALA A 465 16.26 -21.45 35.20
CA ALA A 465 15.49 -22.01 36.30
C ALA A 465 15.93 -23.47 36.50
N SER A 466 16.46 -23.80 37.67
CA SER A 466 17.14 -25.08 37.93
C SER A 466 16.22 -26.27 37.63
N LYS A 467 16.81 -27.27 36.99
CA LYS A 467 16.27 -28.53 36.42
C LYS A 467 14.77 -28.80 36.58
#